data_AF-A0A840YGB0-F1
#
_entry.id   AF-A0A840YGB0-F1
#
_cell.length_a   1.000
_cell.length_b   1.000
_cell.length_c   1.000
_cell.angle_alpha   90.00
_cell.angle_beta   90.00
_cell.angle_gamma   90.00
#
_symmetry.space_group_name_H-M   'P 1'
#
loop_
_entity.id
_entity.type
_entity.pdbx_description
1 polymer ?
#
loop_
_entity_poly.entity_id
_entity_poly.type
_entity_poly.pdbx_seq_one_letter_code
_entity_poly.pdbx_strand_id
1 'polypeptide(L)'
;MRIAPIVAAAALVLAAAPASAGAVRDVKMELLARRLFPLLTALADSPDKLGPVRARPEIAAILQARRSARAACGDDLSCIAQAMVWTKSDAATLSAAVTGNGAAAQAAREIGGINVILRTYALGQSPNYPEIDGAGTLDPQETRARLQAALWLADAPREGSLAAFDPSAEFALALLDTNDRTDAIGFEPLGEGLNAPAMQRARSIDWKRYRYTALIVTGVGPEVPDMPLSPFGKYHLRLAAERGDAATRRSSS
;
A
#
# COMPACT_ATOMS: atom_id res chain seq x y z
N MET A 1 75.37 -2.35 -36.45
CA MET A 1 74.59 -2.48 -35.21
C MET A 1 73.24 -1.80 -35.42
N ARG A 2 72.15 -2.58 -35.53
CA ARG A 2 70.77 -2.09 -35.55
C ARG A 2 70.10 -2.63 -34.29
N ILE A 3 69.66 -1.76 -33.39
CA ILE A 3 68.97 -2.12 -32.15
C ILE A 3 67.48 -1.88 -32.40
N ALA A 4 66.68 -2.93 -32.31
CA ALA A 4 65.22 -2.87 -32.36
C ALA A 4 64.68 -2.63 -30.94
N PRO A 5 63.64 -1.80 -30.73
CA PRO A 5 63.02 -1.67 -29.42
C PRO A 5 61.94 -2.75 -29.25
N ILE A 6 61.98 -3.43 -28.09
CA ILE A 6 60.95 -4.34 -27.63
C ILE A 6 59.83 -3.49 -27.01
N VAL A 7 58.63 -3.56 -27.57
CA VAL A 7 57.42 -2.94 -27.01
C VAL A 7 56.81 -3.93 -26.02
N ALA A 8 56.81 -3.58 -24.73
CA ALA A 8 56.11 -4.32 -23.69
C ALA A 8 54.64 -3.86 -23.63
N ALA A 9 53.72 -4.71 -24.06
CA ALA A 9 52.28 -4.48 -23.89
C ALA A 9 51.86 -4.88 -22.48
N ALA A 10 51.53 -3.91 -21.63
CA ALA A 10 50.90 -4.14 -20.34
C ALA A 10 49.39 -4.37 -20.55
N ALA A 11 48.93 -5.60 -20.33
CA ALA A 11 47.50 -5.92 -20.31
C ALA A 11 46.87 -5.40 -19.00
N LEU A 12 46.04 -4.36 -19.10
CA LEU A 12 45.16 -3.96 -18.01
C LEU A 12 44.04 -4.99 -17.86
N VAL A 13 44.09 -5.78 -16.79
CA VAL A 13 42.95 -6.59 -16.35
C VAL A 13 42.02 -5.66 -15.56
N LEU A 14 40.94 -5.19 -16.19
CA LEU A 14 39.85 -4.56 -15.46
C LEU A 14 39.12 -5.64 -14.65
N ALA A 15 39.29 -5.63 -13.34
CA ALA A 15 38.41 -6.35 -12.43
C ALA A 15 37.02 -5.71 -12.50
N ALA A 16 36.07 -6.38 -13.17
CA ALA A 16 34.67 -6.02 -13.09
C ALA A 16 34.18 -6.34 -11.67
N ALA A 17 34.12 -5.34 -10.81
CA ALA A 17 33.36 -5.44 -9.58
C ALA A 17 31.88 -5.64 -9.96
N PRO A 18 31.16 -6.62 -9.37
CA PRO A 18 29.73 -6.74 -9.60
C PRO A 18 29.09 -5.44 -9.11
N ALA A 19 28.42 -4.72 -10.01
CA ALA A 19 27.55 -3.64 -9.62
C ALA A 19 26.38 -4.26 -8.85
N SER A 20 26.49 -4.31 -7.52
CA SER A 20 25.33 -4.53 -6.66
C SER A 20 24.45 -3.28 -6.83
N ALA A 21 23.48 -3.35 -7.75
CA ALA A 21 22.43 -2.36 -7.81
C ALA A 21 21.75 -2.35 -6.42
N GLY A 22 21.99 -1.29 -5.65
CA GLY A 22 21.33 -1.11 -4.36
C GLY A 22 19.83 -1.11 -4.55
N ALA A 23 19.09 -1.55 -3.52
CA ALA A 23 17.64 -1.47 -3.54
C ALA A 23 17.21 -0.01 -3.80
N VAL A 24 16.26 0.17 -4.72
CA VAL A 24 15.80 1.52 -5.09
C VAL A 24 14.76 1.97 -4.07
N ARG A 25 14.82 3.24 -3.68
CA ARG A 25 13.77 3.86 -2.89
C ARG A 25 12.61 4.26 -3.79
N ASP A 26 11.42 3.77 -3.45
CA ASP A 26 10.16 4.14 -4.08
C ASP A 26 9.23 4.74 -3.03
N VAL A 27 9.08 6.06 -3.06
CA VAL A 27 8.28 6.82 -2.09
C VAL A 27 6.79 6.51 -2.23
N LYS A 28 6.30 6.25 -3.45
CA LYS A 28 4.89 5.97 -3.71
C LYS A 28 4.51 4.63 -3.05
N MET A 29 5.33 3.61 -3.27
CA MET A 29 5.15 2.28 -2.67
C MET A 29 5.36 2.32 -1.15
N GLU A 30 6.32 3.11 -0.65
CA GLU A 30 6.53 3.34 0.79
C GLU A 30 5.28 3.94 1.46
N LEU A 31 4.67 4.94 0.84
CA LEU A 31 3.43 5.57 1.35
C LEU A 31 2.24 4.60 1.28
N LEU A 32 2.08 3.86 0.18
CA LEU A 32 0.99 2.87 0.05
C LEU A 32 1.12 1.78 1.11
N ALA A 33 2.32 1.21 1.28
CA ALA A 33 2.61 0.19 2.29
C ALA A 33 2.25 0.68 3.70
N ARG A 34 2.73 1.87 4.09
CA ARG A 34 2.43 2.46 5.40
C ARG A 34 0.95 2.74 5.61
N ARG A 35 0.24 3.15 4.56
CA ARG A 35 -1.18 3.51 4.65
C ARG A 35 -2.09 2.29 4.72
N LEU A 36 -1.83 1.30 3.88
CA LEU A 36 -2.68 0.12 3.71
C LEU A 36 -2.29 -1.02 4.66
N PHE A 37 -0.99 -1.18 4.92
CA PHE A 37 -0.42 -2.29 5.68
C PHE A 37 0.51 -1.81 6.82
N PRO A 38 0.05 -0.93 7.74
CA PRO A 38 0.91 -0.34 8.76
C PRO A 38 1.57 -1.37 9.69
N LEU A 39 0.88 -2.46 10.05
CA LEU A 39 1.44 -3.51 10.88
C LEU A 39 2.51 -4.31 10.12
N LEU A 40 2.21 -4.75 8.89
CA LEU A 40 3.19 -5.49 8.09
C LEU A 40 4.40 -4.63 7.76
N THR A 41 4.21 -3.33 7.51
CA THR A 41 5.31 -2.38 7.30
C THR A 41 6.16 -2.24 8.56
N ALA A 42 5.55 -2.05 9.74
CA ALA A 42 6.29 -1.96 10.99
C ALA A 42 7.05 -3.25 11.33
N LEU A 43 6.53 -4.42 10.93
CA LEU A 43 7.21 -5.70 11.05
C LEU A 43 8.39 -5.82 10.07
N ALA A 44 8.22 -5.40 8.81
CA ALA A 44 9.28 -5.41 7.81
C ALA A 44 10.45 -4.48 8.19
N ASP A 45 10.14 -3.32 8.79
CA ASP A 45 11.13 -2.35 9.27
C ASP A 45 11.84 -2.81 10.56
N SER A 46 11.35 -3.86 11.23
CA SER A 46 11.88 -4.38 12.49
C SER A 46 12.22 -5.87 12.41
N PRO A 47 13.38 -6.27 11.84
CA PRO A 47 13.78 -7.67 11.73
C PRO A 47 13.72 -8.45 13.04
N ASP A 48 14.07 -7.80 14.17
CA ASP A 48 14.02 -8.38 15.52
C ASP A 48 12.60 -8.74 15.97
N LYS A 49 11.57 -8.05 15.45
CA LYS A 49 10.16 -8.35 15.72
C LYS A 49 9.61 -9.37 14.74
N LEU A 50 10.08 -9.35 13.50
CA LEU A 50 9.63 -10.26 12.45
C LEU A 50 10.18 -11.67 12.62
N GLY A 51 11.45 -11.80 12.99
CA GLY A 51 12.15 -13.07 13.17
C GLY A 51 11.39 -14.04 14.09
N PRO A 52 11.02 -13.63 15.32
CA PRO A 52 10.26 -14.47 16.25
C PRO A 52 8.89 -14.91 15.72
N VAL A 53 8.18 -14.05 14.97
CA VAL A 53 6.89 -14.42 14.35
C VAL A 53 7.10 -15.48 13.28
N ARG A 54 8.10 -15.31 12.42
CA ARG A 54 8.43 -16.26 11.34
C ARG A 54 9.01 -17.58 11.84
N ALA A 55 9.69 -17.56 12.99
CA ALA A 55 10.31 -18.74 13.59
C ALA A 55 9.31 -19.68 14.25
N ARG A 56 8.06 -19.25 14.47
CA ARG A 56 7.00 -20.13 14.97
C ARG A 56 6.75 -21.28 13.98
N PRO A 57 6.74 -22.55 14.41
CA PRO A 57 6.63 -23.69 13.51
C PRO A 57 5.42 -23.63 12.57
N GLU A 58 4.25 -23.23 13.09
CA GLU A 58 3.01 -23.09 12.33
C GLU A 58 3.10 -22.00 11.25
N ILE A 59 3.75 -20.88 11.55
CA ILE A 59 3.94 -19.77 10.60
C ILE A 59 5.00 -20.13 9.56
N ALA A 60 6.11 -20.72 10.00
CA ALA A 60 7.16 -21.19 9.10
C ALA A 60 6.62 -22.20 8.08
N ALA A 61 5.78 -23.14 8.53
CA ALA A 61 5.12 -24.12 7.68
C ALA A 61 4.19 -23.46 6.66
N ILE A 62 3.34 -22.52 7.09
CA ILE A 62 2.44 -21.76 6.20
C ILE A 62 3.25 -21.01 5.14
N LEU A 63 4.23 -20.21 5.56
CA LEU A 63 5.04 -19.41 4.63
C LEU A 63 5.84 -20.29 3.66
N GLN A 64 6.32 -21.46 4.11
CA GLN A 64 7.00 -22.41 3.23
C GLN A 64 6.03 -23.04 2.22
N ALA A 65 4.86 -23.49 2.67
CA ALA A 65 3.84 -24.07 1.79
C ALA A 65 3.41 -23.07 0.71
N ARG A 66 3.21 -21.79 1.08
CA ARG A 66 2.88 -20.70 0.15
C ARG A 66 4.00 -20.44 -0.86
N ARG A 67 5.27 -20.40 -0.43
CA ARG A 67 6.42 -20.29 -1.35
C ARG A 67 6.49 -21.46 -2.32
N SER A 68 6.32 -22.69 -1.83
CA SER A 68 6.32 -23.89 -2.68
C SER A 68 5.16 -23.88 -3.67
N ALA A 69 3.96 -23.47 -3.26
CA ALA A 69 2.80 -23.35 -4.14
C ALA A 69 3.02 -22.31 -5.25
N ARG A 70 3.57 -21.13 -4.92
CA ARG A 70 3.95 -20.12 -5.92
C ARG A 70 4.99 -20.67 -6.90
N ALA A 71 6.04 -21.33 -6.40
CA ALA A 71 7.10 -21.87 -7.24
C ALA A 71 6.60 -22.96 -8.21
N ALA A 72 5.61 -23.75 -7.80
CA ALA A 72 5.02 -24.79 -8.65
C ALA A 72 4.24 -24.25 -9.86
N CYS A 73 3.88 -22.96 -9.87
CA CYS A 73 3.14 -22.34 -10.96
C CYS A 73 3.99 -22.02 -12.21
N GLY A 74 5.32 -21.99 -12.10
CA GLY A 74 6.19 -21.52 -13.18
C GLY A 74 5.81 -20.08 -13.59
N ASP A 75 5.54 -19.87 -14.87
CA ASP A 75 5.15 -18.56 -15.44
C ASP A 75 3.62 -18.37 -15.58
N ASP A 76 2.80 -19.29 -15.03
CA ASP A 76 1.35 -19.13 -15.06
C ASP A 76 0.90 -18.05 -14.06
N LEU A 77 0.66 -16.85 -14.59
CA LEU A 77 0.24 -15.67 -13.83
C LEU A 77 -1.03 -15.91 -12.99
N SER A 78 -2.00 -16.65 -13.51
CA SER A 78 -3.26 -16.92 -12.80
C SER A 78 -3.01 -17.88 -11.64
N CYS A 79 -2.19 -18.91 -11.86
CA CYS A 79 -1.75 -19.81 -10.79
C CYS A 79 -0.98 -19.06 -9.70
N ILE A 80 -0.01 -18.21 -10.09
CA ILE A 80 0.78 -17.39 -9.16
C ILE A 80 -0.13 -16.52 -8.30
N ALA A 81 -1.06 -15.80 -8.92
CA ALA A 81 -2.01 -14.95 -8.22
C ALA A 81 -2.87 -15.75 -7.23
N GLN A 82 -3.37 -16.92 -7.64
CA GLN A 82 -4.17 -17.80 -6.79
C GLN A 82 -3.37 -18.36 -5.60
N ALA A 83 -2.10 -18.72 -5.81
CA ALA A 83 -1.20 -19.21 -4.77
C ALA A 83 -0.85 -18.12 -3.72
N MET A 84 -0.92 -16.84 -4.10
CA MET A 84 -0.69 -15.72 -3.21
C MET A 84 -1.89 -15.37 -2.32
N VAL A 85 -3.10 -15.85 -2.63
CA VAL A 85 -4.28 -15.62 -1.78
C VAL A 85 -4.13 -16.36 -0.45
N TRP A 86 -4.34 -15.66 0.67
CA TRP A 86 -4.36 -16.25 2.00
C TRP A 86 -5.66 -17.01 2.23
N THR A 87 -5.56 -18.26 2.70
CA THR A 87 -6.73 -18.99 3.17
C THR A 87 -7.22 -18.39 4.50
N LYS A 88 -8.48 -18.65 4.85
CA LYS A 88 -9.04 -18.17 6.12
C LYS A 88 -8.28 -18.74 7.32
N SER A 89 -7.86 -20.00 7.28
CA SER A 89 -7.11 -20.63 8.38
C SER A 89 -5.70 -20.06 8.51
N ASP A 90 -5.00 -19.87 7.38
CA ASP A 90 -3.63 -19.35 7.40
C ASP A 90 -3.61 -17.90 7.89
N ALA A 91 -4.55 -17.08 7.41
CA ALA A 91 -4.71 -15.71 7.85
C ALA A 91 -5.02 -15.63 9.36
N ALA A 92 -5.90 -16.49 9.87
CA ALA A 92 -6.22 -16.54 11.29
C ALA A 92 -5.03 -16.99 12.15
N THR A 93 -4.29 -18.00 11.68
CA THR A 93 -3.08 -18.51 12.35
C THR A 93 -2.01 -17.41 12.45
N LEU A 94 -1.75 -16.72 11.34
CA LEU A 94 -0.82 -15.59 11.33
C LEU A 94 -1.30 -14.44 12.22
N SER A 95 -2.58 -14.10 12.16
CA SER A 95 -3.14 -13.02 12.98
C SER A 95 -3.02 -13.32 14.47
N ALA A 96 -3.16 -14.57 14.89
CA ALA A 96 -2.96 -14.98 16.28
C ALA A 96 -1.48 -14.98 16.72
N ALA A 97 -0.54 -15.08 15.77
CA ALA A 97 0.90 -15.12 16.05
C ALA A 97 1.51 -13.75 16.32
N VAL A 98 0.90 -12.67 15.82
CA VAL A 98 1.37 -11.29 16.10
C VAL A 98 0.93 -10.83 17.49
N THR A 99 1.78 -10.04 18.15
CA THR A 99 1.56 -9.61 19.55
C THR A 99 1.43 -8.09 19.66
N GLY A 100 0.73 -7.63 20.70
CA GLY A 100 0.45 -6.21 20.93
C GLY A 100 -1.04 -5.89 20.92
N ASN A 101 -1.41 -4.75 21.51
CA ASN A 101 -2.79 -4.32 21.64
C ASN A 101 -3.43 -4.11 20.26
N GLY A 102 -4.43 -4.92 19.93
CA GLY A 102 -5.13 -4.87 18.65
C GLY A 102 -4.34 -5.40 17.44
N ALA A 103 -3.11 -5.91 17.64
CA ALA A 103 -2.24 -6.37 16.55
C ALA A 103 -2.87 -7.51 15.75
N ALA A 104 -3.49 -8.50 16.42
CA ALA A 104 -4.16 -9.61 15.74
C ALA A 104 -5.31 -9.14 14.84
N ALA A 105 -6.15 -8.22 15.33
CA ALA A 105 -7.24 -7.66 14.54
C ALA A 105 -6.72 -6.81 13.37
N GLN A 106 -5.61 -6.10 13.57
CA GLN A 106 -4.95 -5.35 12.50
C GLN A 106 -4.35 -6.27 11.43
N ALA A 107 -3.65 -7.35 11.82
CA ALA A 107 -3.15 -8.37 10.90
C ALA A 107 -4.27 -8.98 10.06
N ALA A 108 -5.38 -9.36 10.71
CA ALA A 108 -6.54 -9.91 10.00
C ALA A 108 -7.11 -8.92 8.96
N ARG A 109 -7.16 -7.62 9.28
CA ARG A 109 -7.59 -6.57 8.33
C ARG A 109 -6.63 -6.44 7.16
N GLU A 110 -5.32 -6.37 7.42
CA GLU A 110 -4.30 -6.20 6.38
C GLU A 110 -4.24 -7.41 5.44
N ILE A 111 -4.26 -8.63 5.98
CA ILE A 111 -4.31 -9.86 5.18
C ILE A 111 -5.62 -9.94 4.38
N GLY A 112 -6.74 -9.51 4.99
CA GLY A 112 -8.02 -9.36 4.30
C GLY A 112 -7.93 -8.39 3.13
N GLY A 113 -7.29 -7.23 3.32
CA GLY A 113 -7.04 -6.23 2.28
C GLY A 113 -6.19 -6.76 1.13
N ILE A 114 -5.09 -7.46 1.43
CA ILE A 114 -4.26 -8.16 0.42
C ILE A 114 -5.14 -9.08 -0.42
N ASN A 115 -5.97 -9.92 0.22
CA ASN A 115 -6.84 -10.84 -0.48
C ASN A 115 -7.88 -10.15 -1.38
N VAL A 116 -8.43 -9.00 -0.95
CA VAL A 116 -9.35 -8.21 -1.78
C VAL A 116 -8.62 -7.71 -3.02
N ILE A 117 -7.43 -7.13 -2.87
CA ILE A 117 -6.62 -6.60 -3.98
C ILE A 117 -6.26 -7.72 -4.97
N LEU A 118 -5.74 -8.86 -4.48
CA LEU A 118 -5.40 -10.00 -5.34
C LEU A 118 -6.61 -10.51 -6.11
N ARG A 119 -7.76 -10.66 -5.44
CA ARG A 119 -8.98 -11.14 -6.09
C ARG A 119 -9.47 -10.18 -7.15
N THR A 120 -9.45 -8.88 -6.88
CA THR A 120 -9.95 -7.87 -7.82
C THR A 120 -9.01 -7.67 -8.99
N TYR A 121 -7.74 -7.39 -8.73
CA TYR A 121 -6.81 -6.94 -9.78
C TYR A 121 -6.00 -8.05 -10.44
N ALA A 122 -5.84 -9.21 -9.79
CA ALA A 122 -5.13 -10.34 -10.38
C ALA A 122 -6.05 -11.46 -10.85
N LEU A 123 -7.15 -11.72 -10.14
CA LEU A 123 -8.10 -12.80 -10.46
C LEU A 123 -9.38 -12.30 -11.15
N GLY A 124 -9.52 -10.98 -11.37
CA GLY A 124 -10.65 -10.39 -12.09
C GLY A 124 -11.99 -10.50 -11.38
N GLN A 125 -12.01 -10.68 -10.05
CA GLN A 125 -13.25 -10.72 -9.28
C GLN A 125 -13.83 -9.32 -9.12
N SER A 126 -15.13 -9.18 -9.39
CA SER A 126 -15.85 -7.91 -9.22
C SER A 126 -15.84 -7.49 -7.75
N PRO A 127 -15.35 -6.28 -7.40
CA PRO A 127 -15.45 -5.77 -6.04
C PRO A 127 -16.89 -5.32 -5.74
N ASN A 128 -17.15 -4.92 -4.49
CA ASN A 128 -18.48 -4.46 -4.06
C ASN A 128 -18.93 -3.20 -4.81
N TYR A 129 -18.00 -2.31 -5.14
CA TYR A 129 -18.26 -1.08 -5.88
C TYR A 129 -17.37 -1.02 -7.14
N PRO A 130 -17.73 -1.71 -8.24
CA PRO A 130 -16.88 -1.85 -9.43
C PRO A 130 -16.42 -0.54 -10.06
N GLU A 131 -17.23 0.51 -9.98
CA GLU A 131 -16.93 1.82 -10.56
C GLU A 131 -15.78 2.54 -9.85
N ILE A 132 -15.61 2.31 -8.55
CA ILE A 132 -14.58 2.99 -7.73
C ILE A 132 -13.44 2.05 -7.34
N ASP A 133 -13.76 0.78 -7.05
CA ASP A 133 -12.80 -0.21 -6.55
C ASP A 133 -12.29 -1.14 -7.66
N GLY A 134 -12.92 -1.16 -8.83
CA GLY A 134 -12.54 -2.05 -9.94
C GLY A 134 -11.37 -1.50 -10.77
N ALA A 135 -10.78 -2.33 -11.63
CA ALA A 135 -9.75 -1.92 -12.59
C ALA A 135 -10.29 -1.05 -13.74
N GLY A 136 -11.61 -0.88 -13.85
CA GLY A 136 -12.28 -0.28 -15.00
C GLY A 136 -12.43 -1.27 -16.16
N THR A 137 -12.82 -0.76 -17.33
CA THR A 137 -12.93 -1.57 -18.55
C THR A 137 -11.56 -1.67 -19.23
N LEU A 138 -10.92 -2.83 -19.09
CA LEU A 138 -9.65 -3.15 -19.74
C LEU A 138 -9.86 -4.27 -20.77
N ASP A 139 -9.15 -4.20 -21.89
CA ASP A 139 -9.09 -5.34 -22.79
C ASP A 139 -8.22 -6.48 -22.20
N PRO A 140 -8.35 -7.71 -22.70
CA PRO A 140 -7.61 -8.85 -22.16
C PRO A 140 -6.09 -8.74 -22.25
N GLN A 141 -5.57 -8.05 -23.28
CA GLN A 141 -4.12 -7.88 -23.46
C GLN A 141 -3.57 -6.89 -22.44
N GLU A 142 -4.24 -5.76 -22.25
CA GLU A 142 -3.90 -4.78 -21.22
C GLU A 142 -3.99 -5.37 -19.82
N THR A 143 -5.03 -6.16 -19.53
CA THR A 143 -5.18 -6.89 -18.26
C THR A 143 -3.97 -7.80 -18.00
N ARG A 144 -3.55 -8.57 -19.01
CA ARG A 144 -2.38 -9.45 -18.91
C ARG A 144 -1.08 -8.68 -18.75
N ALA A 145 -0.92 -7.56 -19.46
CA ALA A 145 0.26 -6.71 -19.38
C ALA A 145 0.42 -6.10 -17.98
N ARG A 146 -0.66 -5.55 -17.40
CA ARG A 146 -0.66 -5.02 -16.03
C ARG A 146 -0.33 -6.09 -15.00
N LEU A 147 -0.94 -7.28 -15.12
CA LEU A 147 -0.65 -8.41 -14.23
C LEU A 147 0.82 -8.85 -14.29
N GLN A 148 1.38 -8.94 -15.50
CA GLN A 148 2.79 -9.29 -15.71
C GLN A 148 3.72 -8.22 -15.13
N ALA A 149 3.42 -6.94 -15.38
CA ALA A 149 4.18 -5.81 -14.85
C ALA A 149 4.15 -5.79 -13.33
N ALA A 150 2.99 -6.03 -12.70
CA ALA A 150 2.86 -6.09 -11.26
C ALA A 150 3.73 -7.20 -10.65
N LEU A 151 3.81 -8.37 -11.31
CA LEU A 151 4.66 -9.46 -10.85
C LEU A 151 6.14 -9.08 -10.92
N TRP A 152 6.58 -8.48 -12.03
CA TRP A 152 7.96 -8.02 -12.19
C TRP A 152 8.33 -6.91 -11.20
N LEU A 153 7.42 -5.97 -10.95
CA LEU A 153 7.62 -4.92 -9.95
C LEU A 153 7.71 -5.49 -8.54
N ALA A 154 6.89 -6.48 -8.20
CA ALA A 154 6.90 -7.11 -6.88
C ALA A 154 8.19 -7.90 -6.59
N ASP A 155 8.83 -8.45 -7.63
CA ASP A 155 10.09 -9.18 -7.51
C ASP A 155 11.34 -8.27 -7.64
N ALA A 156 11.15 -6.99 -8.03
CA ALA A 156 12.24 -6.03 -8.13
C ALA A 156 12.76 -5.63 -6.73
N PRO A 157 14.09 -5.52 -6.52
CA PRO A 157 14.64 -5.09 -5.24
C PRO A 157 14.21 -3.67 -4.85
N ARG A 158 13.50 -3.54 -3.73
CA ARG A 158 13.04 -2.26 -3.16
C ARG A 158 13.36 -2.17 -1.67
N GLU A 159 13.84 -1.01 -1.23
CA GLU A 159 14.02 -0.73 0.20
C GLU A 159 12.66 -0.75 0.91
N GLY A 160 12.57 -1.44 2.06
CA GLY A 160 11.31 -1.57 2.80
C GLY A 160 10.28 -2.45 2.09
N SER A 161 10.72 -3.40 1.25
CA SER A 161 9.85 -4.42 0.64
C SER A 161 9.13 -5.27 1.68
N LEU A 162 7.83 -5.45 1.51
CA LEU A 162 7.02 -6.35 2.34
C LEU A 162 7.22 -7.82 1.95
N ALA A 163 7.87 -8.09 0.79
CA ALA A 163 8.14 -9.44 0.31
C ALA A 163 9.03 -10.26 1.25
N ALA A 164 9.83 -9.57 2.09
CA ALA A 164 10.62 -10.21 3.14
C ALA A 164 9.74 -11.03 4.10
N PHE A 165 8.50 -10.61 4.33
CA PHE A 165 7.54 -11.35 5.13
C PHE A 165 6.80 -12.43 4.30
N ASP A 166 6.04 -12.00 3.30
CA ASP A 166 5.34 -12.84 2.33
C ASP A 166 5.17 -12.03 1.02
N PRO A 167 5.40 -12.63 -0.16
CA PRO A 167 5.38 -11.89 -1.43
C PRO A 167 4.00 -11.31 -1.81
N SER A 168 2.90 -11.81 -1.23
CA SER A 168 1.56 -11.35 -1.56
C SER A 168 1.32 -9.87 -1.24
N ALA A 169 1.96 -9.34 -0.19
CA ALA A 169 1.79 -7.94 0.20
C ALA A 169 2.44 -6.99 -0.82
N GLU A 170 3.67 -7.30 -1.26
CA GLU A 170 4.36 -6.50 -2.28
C GLU A 170 3.65 -6.61 -3.63
N PHE A 171 3.18 -7.80 -3.99
CA PHE A 171 2.39 -8.00 -5.20
C PHE A 171 1.05 -7.25 -5.17
N ALA A 172 0.37 -7.19 -4.01
CA ALA A 172 -0.83 -6.38 -3.86
C ALA A 172 -0.55 -4.88 -4.08
N LEU A 173 0.55 -4.35 -3.54
CA LEU A 173 0.96 -2.96 -3.78
C LEU A 173 1.24 -2.72 -5.28
N ALA A 174 1.96 -3.63 -5.93
CA ALA A 174 2.28 -3.52 -7.35
C ALA A 174 1.02 -3.59 -8.23
N LEU A 175 0.05 -4.44 -7.88
CA LEU A 175 -1.23 -4.50 -8.58
C LEU A 175 -2.00 -3.17 -8.49
N LEU A 176 -2.02 -2.54 -7.32
CA LEU A 176 -2.63 -1.22 -7.16
C LEU A 176 -1.91 -0.17 -8.00
N ASP A 177 -0.57 -0.20 -8.03
CA ASP A 177 0.24 0.72 -8.82
C ASP A 177 -0.03 0.56 -10.33
N THR A 178 0.05 -0.66 -10.86
CA THR A 178 -0.17 -0.92 -12.30
C THR A 178 -1.62 -0.72 -12.75
N ASN A 179 -2.57 -0.69 -11.81
CA ASN A 179 -3.98 -0.38 -12.09
C ASN A 179 -4.34 1.08 -11.80
N ASP A 180 -3.36 1.93 -11.48
CA ASP A 180 -3.56 3.34 -11.16
C ASP A 180 -4.53 3.55 -9.97
N ARG A 181 -4.56 2.61 -9.02
CA ARG A 181 -5.45 2.60 -7.84
C ARG A 181 -4.68 2.97 -6.58
N THR A 182 -4.18 4.20 -6.58
CA THR A 182 -3.28 4.71 -5.52
C THR A 182 -3.90 5.83 -4.70
N ASP A 183 -5.23 5.96 -4.78
CA ASP A 183 -6.03 7.01 -4.15
C ASP A 183 -5.86 7.07 -2.62
N ALA A 184 -5.54 5.93 -1.99
CA ALA A 184 -5.30 5.82 -0.56
C ALA A 184 -4.22 6.78 -0.04
N ILE A 185 -3.28 7.18 -0.89
CA ILE A 185 -2.18 8.11 -0.57
C ILE A 185 -2.29 9.47 -1.26
N GLY A 186 -3.37 9.72 -2.02
CA GLY A 186 -3.51 10.93 -2.84
C GLY A 186 -3.51 12.24 -2.04
N PHE A 187 -3.78 12.18 -0.73
CA PHE A 187 -3.83 13.34 0.17
C PHE A 187 -2.77 13.30 1.28
N GLU A 188 -1.83 12.35 1.24
CA GLU A 188 -0.77 12.26 2.23
C GLU A 188 0.38 13.25 1.94
N PRO A 189 1.07 13.79 2.97
CA PRO A 189 0.76 13.65 4.40
C PRO A 189 -0.42 14.54 4.83
N LEU A 190 -1.44 13.95 5.48
CA LEU A 190 -2.68 14.68 5.78
C LEU A 190 -2.49 15.97 6.58
N GLY A 191 -1.52 16.02 7.49
CA GLY A 191 -1.29 17.19 8.37
C GLY A 191 -0.36 18.26 7.79
N GLU A 192 0.37 17.94 6.74
CA GLU A 192 1.45 18.77 6.18
C GLU A 192 1.18 19.19 4.72
N GLY A 193 0.26 18.50 4.05
CA GLY A 193 -0.24 18.89 2.73
C GLY A 193 -1.33 19.95 2.82
N LEU A 194 -2.45 19.69 2.14
CA LEU A 194 -3.56 20.66 1.99
C LEU A 194 -4.14 21.16 3.33
N ASN A 195 -4.01 20.38 4.41
CA ASN A 195 -4.52 20.78 5.73
C ASN A 195 -3.51 21.54 6.58
N ALA A 196 -2.26 21.77 6.15
CA ALA A 196 -1.24 22.39 7.00
C ALA A 196 -1.65 23.72 7.64
N PRO A 197 -2.26 24.69 6.91
CA PRO A 197 -2.72 25.94 7.52
C PRO A 197 -3.82 25.72 8.57
N ALA A 198 -4.75 24.79 8.31
CA ALA A 198 -5.80 24.44 9.25
C ALA A 198 -5.23 23.78 10.51
N MET A 199 -4.26 22.88 10.35
CA MET A 199 -3.55 22.22 11.46
C MET A 199 -2.74 23.21 12.30
N GLN A 200 -2.06 24.16 11.66
CA GLN A 200 -1.33 25.22 12.37
C GLN A 200 -2.29 26.09 13.19
N ARG A 201 -3.42 26.49 12.59
CA ARG A 201 -4.44 27.29 13.28
C ARG A 201 -5.05 26.52 14.46
N ALA A 202 -5.39 25.25 14.27
CA ALA A 202 -5.97 24.38 15.29
C ALA A 202 -5.12 24.33 16.57
N ARG A 203 -3.78 24.35 16.45
CA ARG A 203 -2.86 24.34 17.61
C ARG A 203 -2.89 25.62 18.44
N SER A 204 -3.28 26.75 17.86
CA SER A 204 -3.37 28.05 18.56
C SER A 204 -4.70 28.29 19.28
N ILE A 205 -5.69 27.41 19.09
CA ILE A 205 -7.04 27.58 19.64
C ILE A 205 -7.11 26.98 21.05
N ASP A 206 -7.58 27.76 22.02
CA ASP A 206 -7.97 27.24 23.34
C ASP A 206 -9.33 26.54 23.22
N TRP A 207 -9.29 25.25 22.88
CA TRP A 207 -10.48 24.43 22.65
C TRP A 207 -11.45 24.39 23.83
N LYS A 208 -10.97 24.64 25.06
CA LYS A 208 -11.82 24.65 26.27
C LYS A 208 -12.83 25.79 26.27
N ARG A 209 -12.59 26.85 25.47
CA ARG A 209 -13.51 27.99 25.33
C ARG A 209 -14.73 27.69 24.47
N TYR A 210 -14.72 26.58 23.72
CA TYR A 210 -15.76 26.24 22.76
C TYR A 210 -16.53 25.00 23.26
N ARG A 211 -17.76 25.21 23.76
CA ARG A 211 -18.64 24.11 24.20
C ARG A 211 -18.91 23.10 23.08
N TYR A 212 -18.92 23.56 21.84
CA TYR A 212 -18.98 22.74 20.63
C TYR A 212 -17.73 23.02 19.79
N THR A 213 -16.77 22.10 19.83
CA THR A 213 -15.45 22.26 19.20
C THR A 213 -15.41 21.86 17.73
N ALA A 214 -16.40 21.11 17.26
CA ALA A 214 -16.45 20.63 15.88
C ALA A 214 -17.89 20.63 15.33
N LEU A 215 -18.01 21.02 14.06
CA LEU A 215 -19.17 20.77 13.23
C LEU A 215 -18.76 19.72 12.20
N ILE A 216 -19.40 18.55 12.23
CA ILE A 216 -19.11 17.48 11.27
C ILE A 216 -20.14 17.57 10.15
N VAL A 217 -19.67 17.85 8.94
CA VAL A 217 -20.47 17.86 7.73
C VAL A 217 -19.95 16.74 6.84
N THR A 218 -20.77 15.72 6.62
CA THR A 218 -20.41 14.64 5.70
C THR A 218 -20.38 15.17 4.27
N GLY A 219 -19.24 15.00 3.60
CA GLY A 219 -19.07 15.42 2.22
C GLY A 219 -19.92 14.61 1.24
N VAL A 220 -20.20 15.20 0.09
CA VAL A 220 -20.70 14.51 -1.11
C VAL A 220 -19.74 14.84 -2.23
N GLY A 221 -19.02 13.85 -2.73
CA GLY A 221 -18.05 14.02 -3.80
C GLY A 221 -18.73 14.49 -5.10
N PRO A 222 -17.98 15.16 -5.99
CA PRO A 222 -18.45 15.40 -7.35
C PRO A 222 -18.50 14.09 -8.16
N GLU A 223 -19.56 13.92 -8.96
CA GLU A 223 -19.64 12.81 -9.94
C GLU A 223 -18.82 13.11 -11.22
N VAL A 224 -18.42 14.37 -11.41
CA VAL A 224 -17.69 14.83 -12.58
C VAL A 224 -16.25 15.11 -12.18
N PRO A 225 -15.25 14.60 -12.93
CA PRO A 225 -13.85 14.96 -12.74
C PRO A 225 -13.64 16.47 -12.70
N ASP A 226 -12.70 16.93 -11.88
CA ASP A 226 -12.31 18.33 -11.74
C ASP A 226 -13.39 19.31 -11.22
N MET A 227 -14.59 18.83 -10.86
CA MET A 227 -15.60 19.66 -10.23
C MET A 227 -15.21 19.93 -8.75
N PRO A 228 -14.90 21.17 -8.34
CA PRO A 228 -14.37 21.41 -6.99
C PRO A 228 -15.38 21.14 -5.86
N LEU A 229 -16.68 21.30 -6.12
CA LEU A 229 -17.74 21.08 -5.15
C LEU A 229 -19.05 20.67 -5.83
N SER A 230 -19.58 19.50 -5.44
CA SER A 230 -20.83 18.96 -5.98
C SER A 230 -22.05 19.83 -5.63
N PRO A 231 -23.14 19.79 -6.42
CA PRO A 231 -24.39 20.49 -6.09
C PRO A 231 -24.92 20.11 -4.70
N PHE A 232 -24.87 18.82 -4.34
CA PHE A 232 -25.27 18.35 -3.01
C PHE A 232 -24.29 18.78 -1.92
N GLY A 233 -23.00 18.87 -2.21
CA GLY A 233 -21.99 19.45 -1.33
C GLY A 233 -22.30 20.91 -0.96
N LYS A 234 -22.69 21.73 -1.95
CA LYS A 234 -23.15 23.12 -1.71
C LYS A 234 -24.37 23.15 -0.78
N TYR A 235 -25.35 22.27 -1.02
CA TYR A 235 -26.54 22.17 -0.18
C TYR A 235 -26.21 21.73 1.25
N HIS A 236 -25.38 20.71 1.44
CA HIS A 236 -24.95 20.24 2.77
C HIS A 236 -24.21 21.32 3.56
N LEU A 237 -23.30 22.06 2.91
CA LEU A 237 -22.58 23.16 3.54
C LEU A 237 -23.53 24.28 3.98
N ARG A 238 -24.51 24.63 3.14
CA ARG A 238 -25.53 25.62 3.50
C ARG A 238 -26.36 25.17 4.70
N LEU A 239 -26.85 23.93 4.69
CA LEU A 239 -27.63 23.38 5.78
C LEU A 239 -26.82 23.33 7.10
N ALA A 240 -25.53 23.00 7.00
CA ALA A 240 -24.64 22.96 8.14
C ALA A 240 -24.41 24.35 8.75
N ALA A 241 -24.19 25.38 7.91
CA ALA A 241 -24.05 26.75 8.37
C ALA A 241 -25.33 27.26 9.07
N GLU A 242 -26.49 27.06 8.45
CA GLU A 242 -27.78 27.49 9.02
C GLU A 242 -28.07 26.82 10.38
N ARG A 243 -27.78 25.51 10.50
CA ARG A 243 -27.97 24.75 11.75
C ARG A 243 -26.93 25.09 12.80
N GLY A 244 -25.67 25.28 12.39
CA GLY A 244 -24.58 25.71 13.26
C GLY A 244 -24.90 27.03 13.95
N ASP A 245 -25.28 28.04 13.17
CA ASP A 245 -25.64 29.37 13.68
C ASP A 245 -26.81 29.32 14.68
N ALA A 246 -27.81 28.49 14.41
CA ALA A 246 -28.94 28.28 15.31
C ALA A 246 -28.55 27.55 16.60
N ALA A 247 -27.58 26.63 16.56
CA ALA A 247 -27.07 25.94 17.74
C ALA A 247 -26.25 26.87 18.65
N THR A 248 -25.37 27.71 18.08
CA THR A 248 -24.62 28.70 18.86
C THR A 248 -25.53 29.69 19.57
N ARG A 249 -26.54 30.24 18.87
CA ARG A 249 -27.50 31.21 19.45
C ARG A 249 -28.30 30.64 20.63
N ARG A 250 -28.65 29.36 20.61
CA ARG A 250 -29.37 28.68 21.70
C ARG A 250 -28.49 28.32 22.90
N SER A 251 -27.17 28.26 22.71
CA SER A 251 -26.23 27.98 23.81
C SER A 251 -25.77 29.23 24.55
N SER A 252 -26.01 30.41 23.99
CA SER A 252 -25.70 31.73 24.56
C SER A 252 -26.86 32.37 25.35
N SER A 253 -28.00 31.70 25.41
CA SER A 253 -29.21 32.06 26.16
C SER A 253 -29.42 31.08 27.32
#